data_AF-A0A8H5CFN3-F1
#
_entry.id   AF-A0A8H5CFN3-F1
#
_cell.length_a   1.000
_cell.length_b   1.000
_cell.length_c   1.000
_cell.angle_alpha   90.00
_cell.angle_beta   90.00
_cell.angle_gamma   90.00
#
_symmetry.space_group_name_H-M   'P 1'
#
loop_
_entity.id
_entity.type
_entity.pdbx_description
1 polymer ?
#
loop_
_entity_poly.entity_id
_entity_poly.type
_entity_poly.pdbx_seq_one_letter_code
_entity_poly.pdbx_strand_id
1 'polypeptide(L)'
;MVQGTSEQHVCVSVSDEISDISTTLTRLQSVCATLQQKFEQETFSLNDKINELEAEKRELVKTNKWLEHQNDALQDRIDRFKPELDNAVQAREISQKKLRRTRKVLKDVIGEYEEKFNAQPESLAQLWEPESGAEGAEEPTRSRTSSSGHASPHEDNHSAKYSKEASERSENKTSGAHGPAAREEVPKSSEDEQMFSAEEDASVLGSLPPDIVPEPKSYQIRRVDASGVSEEYDNWRVQFSNPPASSKVKAGPISWKDLENPSKFELDGTTISSLVNLTASTELELCIVMAKNYAFVRDPTFLEDKKGRASYLLDWGSKDGNQRVKRYISTSSKVCDSVFHTFVYLFDLKGQGRWYYIGAQKWQAVELDKIWNGMAEGSRGAVLDKLSQRTRGIVEKQAILNAMENEELEQICVRFVGEPYVDSSRAECSRMGYKAKEKK
;
A
#
# COMPACT_ATOMS: atom_id res chain seq x y z
N MET A 1 -33.07 9.90 98.22
CA MET A 1 -32.37 8.88 97.39
C MET A 1 -32.71 9.12 95.92
N VAL A 2 -32.10 10.11 95.25
CA VAL A 2 -32.35 10.40 93.81
C VAL A 2 -31.08 10.94 93.10
N GLN A 3 -29.89 10.43 93.43
CA GLN A 3 -28.62 10.88 92.82
C GLN A 3 -27.82 9.78 92.11
N GLY A 4 -28.03 8.49 92.42
CA GLY A 4 -27.24 7.39 91.83
C GLY A 4 -27.60 7.00 90.39
N THR A 5 -28.75 7.41 89.87
CA THR A 5 -29.23 7.00 88.52
C THR A 5 -28.65 7.82 87.38
N SER A 6 -28.22 9.07 87.64
CA SER A 6 -27.68 9.94 86.58
C SER A 6 -26.28 9.51 86.14
N GLU A 7 -25.44 9.09 87.08
CA GLU A 7 -24.03 8.72 86.81
C GLU A 7 -23.93 7.40 86.04
N GLN A 8 -24.78 6.42 86.37
CA GLN A 8 -24.86 5.17 85.60
C GLN A 8 -25.30 5.39 84.14
N HIS A 9 -26.26 6.28 83.88
CA HIS A 9 -26.74 6.52 82.52
C HIS A 9 -25.70 7.22 81.63
N VAL A 10 -24.85 8.09 82.20
CA VAL A 10 -23.70 8.68 81.49
C VAL A 10 -22.64 7.63 81.19
N CYS A 11 -22.33 6.76 82.15
CA CYS A 11 -21.33 5.71 81.98
C CYS A 11 -21.69 4.72 80.86
N VAL A 12 -22.97 4.36 80.72
CA VAL A 12 -23.46 3.52 79.60
C VAL A 12 -23.34 4.26 78.27
N SER A 13 -23.80 5.51 78.15
CA SER A 13 -23.71 6.29 76.90
C SER A 13 -22.26 6.38 76.38
N VAL A 14 -21.31 6.66 77.27
CA VAL A 14 -19.88 6.75 76.91
C VAL A 14 -19.32 5.38 76.49
N SER A 15 -19.79 4.28 77.09
CA SER A 15 -19.41 2.92 76.68
C SER A 15 -19.93 2.56 75.28
N ASP A 16 -21.16 2.97 74.96
CA ASP A 16 -21.76 2.75 73.64
C ASP A 16 -21.06 3.59 72.56
N GLU A 17 -20.77 4.86 72.84
CA GLU A 17 -19.99 5.75 71.97
C GLU A 17 -18.57 5.22 71.69
N ILE A 18 -17.89 4.65 72.71
CA ILE A 18 -16.58 4.00 72.54
C ILE A 18 -16.70 2.72 71.68
N SER A 19 -17.79 1.97 71.80
CA SER A 19 -18.07 0.80 70.96
C SER A 19 -18.25 1.19 69.49
N ASP A 20 -19.01 2.25 69.20
CA ASP A 20 -19.22 2.78 67.85
C ASP A 20 -17.92 3.35 67.24
N ILE A 21 -17.07 4.01 68.05
CA ILE A 21 -15.73 4.43 67.62
C ILE A 21 -14.85 3.21 67.30
N SER A 22 -14.94 2.12 68.08
CA SER A 22 -14.17 0.88 67.83
C SER A 22 -14.62 0.14 66.56
N THR A 23 -15.94 0.04 66.33
CA THR A 23 -16.48 -0.60 65.11
C THR A 23 -16.22 0.22 63.86
N THR A 24 -16.27 1.57 63.95
CA THR A 24 -15.91 2.43 62.81
C THR A 24 -14.41 2.42 62.53
N LEU A 25 -13.55 2.38 63.55
CA LEU A 25 -12.09 2.25 63.39
C LEU A 25 -11.69 0.91 62.75
N THR A 26 -12.24 -0.20 63.22
CA THR A 26 -11.97 -1.53 62.63
C THR A 26 -12.51 -1.65 61.20
N ARG A 27 -13.66 -1.02 60.90
CA ARG A 27 -14.15 -0.90 59.52
C ARG A 27 -13.19 -0.09 58.64
N LEU A 28 -12.68 1.05 59.12
CA LEU A 28 -11.68 1.83 58.40
C LEU A 28 -10.38 1.05 58.16
N GLN A 29 -9.88 0.30 59.15
CA GLN A 29 -8.72 -0.57 59.00
C GLN A 29 -8.94 -1.64 57.91
N SER A 30 -10.10 -2.30 57.88
CA SER A 30 -10.43 -3.28 56.84
C SER A 30 -10.54 -2.67 55.43
N VAL A 31 -11.06 -1.44 55.31
CA VAL A 31 -11.11 -0.69 54.05
C VAL A 31 -9.71 -0.30 53.59
N CYS A 32 -8.85 0.18 54.49
CA CYS A 32 -7.46 0.51 54.17
C CYS A 32 -6.67 -0.73 53.69
N ALA A 33 -6.81 -1.87 54.37
CA ALA A 33 -6.18 -3.13 53.95
C ALA A 33 -6.70 -3.60 52.57
N THR A 34 -8.00 -3.47 52.31
CA THR A 34 -8.62 -3.81 51.00
C THR A 34 -8.13 -2.87 49.89
N LEU A 35 -7.90 -1.59 50.18
CA LEU A 35 -7.35 -0.63 49.23
C LEU A 35 -5.86 -0.90 48.95
N GLN A 36 -5.07 -1.17 49.99
CA GLN A 36 -3.66 -1.55 49.85
C GLN A 36 -3.51 -2.78 48.95
N GLN A 37 -4.26 -3.86 49.22
CA GLN A 37 -4.23 -5.08 48.39
C GLN A 37 -4.59 -4.80 46.92
N LYS A 38 -5.52 -3.87 46.65
CA LYS A 38 -5.87 -3.46 45.28
C LYS A 38 -4.75 -2.68 44.60
N PHE A 39 -4.09 -1.76 45.30
CA PHE A 39 -2.94 -1.05 44.75
C PHE A 39 -1.76 -2.01 44.49
N GLU A 40 -1.50 -2.97 45.37
CA GLU A 40 -0.49 -4.03 45.17
C GLU A 40 -0.83 -4.92 43.96
N GLN A 41 -2.10 -5.26 43.75
CA GLN A 41 -2.54 -6.01 42.57
C GLN A 41 -2.42 -5.18 41.27
N GLU A 42 -2.74 -3.89 41.31
CA GLU A 42 -2.65 -2.99 40.16
C GLU A 42 -1.19 -2.71 39.78
N THR A 43 -0.30 -2.45 40.74
CA THR A 43 1.14 -2.27 40.47
C THR A 43 1.77 -3.54 39.92
N PHE A 44 1.40 -4.73 40.42
CA PHE A 44 1.83 -6.00 39.85
C PHE A 44 1.36 -6.16 38.39
N SER A 45 0.07 -5.92 38.11
CA SER A 45 -0.49 -6.02 36.76
C SER A 45 0.10 -5.01 35.78
N LEU A 46 0.49 -3.81 36.25
CA LEU A 46 1.18 -2.81 35.44
C LEU A 46 2.64 -3.19 35.18
N ASN A 47 3.33 -3.73 36.18
CA ASN A 47 4.70 -4.22 36.06
C ASN A 47 4.80 -5.39 35.06
N ASP A 48 3.89 -6.36 35.14
CA ASP A 48 3.78 -7.43 34.15
C ASP A 48 3.56 -6.89 32.72
N LYS A 49 2.70 -5.87 32.56
CA LYS A 49 2.46 -5.28 31.24
C LYS A 49 3.65 -4.48 30.71
N ILE A 50 4.43 -3.85 31.58
CA ILE A 50 5.72 -3.23 31.22
C ILE A 50 6.70 -4.30 30.74
N ASN A 51 6.87 -5.40 31.49
CA ASN A 51 7.76 -6.50 31.13
C ASN A 51 7.40 -7.14 29.77
N GLU A 52 6.11 -7.32 29.49
CA GLU A 52 5.60 -7.82 28.20
C GLU A 52 5.95 -6.86 27.05
N LEU A 53 5.68 -5.56 27.22
CA LEU A 53 5.98 -4.53 26.21
C LEU A 53 7.49 -4.37 25.99
N GLU A 54 8.32 -4.56 27.02
CA GLU A 54 9.78 -4.59 26.86
C GLU A 54 10.28 -5.87 26.17
N ALA A 55 9.62 -7.01 26.34
CA ALA A 55 9.91 -8.21 25.56
C ALA A 55 9.56 -8.00 24.07
N GLU A 56 8.35 -7.50 23.77
CA GLU A 56 7.93 -7.17 22.41
C GLU A 56 8.89 -6.16 21.74
N LYS A 57 9.22 -5.07 22.44
CA LYS A 57 10.20 -4.06 22.00
C LYS A 57 11.57 -4.67 21.67
N ARG A 58 12.04 -5.67 22.44
CA ARG A 58 13.31 -6.36 22.18
C ARG A 58 13.25 -7.22 20.91
N GLU A 59 12.16 -7.92 20.64
CA GLU A 59 11.98 -8.69 19.39
C GLU A 59 11.77 -7.77 18.17
N LEU A 60 11.06 -6.65 18.30
CA LEU A 60 10.93 -5.64 17.26
C LEU A 60 12.29 -5.00 16.90
N VAL A 61 13.16 -4.75 17.88
CA VAL A 61 14.53 -4.25 17.63
C VAL A 61 15.41 -5.32 16.94
N LYS A 62 15.28 -6.61 17.30
CA LYS A 62 16.00 -7.70 16.62
C LYS A 62 15.57 -7.85 15.16
N THR A 63 14.26 -7.89 14.92
CA THR A 63 13.70 -8.06 13.57
C THR A 63 13.97 -6.85 12.67
N ASN A 64 13.90 -5.62 13.20
CA ASN A 64 14.28 -4.43 12.42
C ASN A 64 15.77 -4.46 12.02
N LYS A 65 16.69 -4.80 12.94
CA LYS A 65 18.13 -4.95 12.61
C LYS A 65 18.40 -6.01 11.53
N TRP A 66 17.63 -7.10 11.53
CA TRP A 66 17.72 -8.13 10.49
C TRP A 66 17.20 -7.63 9.14
N LEU A 67 16.11 -6.85 9.12
CA LEU A 67 15.59 -6.19 7.91
C LEU A 67 16.54 -5.11 7.38
N GLU A 68 17.18 -4.32 8.25
CA GLU A 68 18.22 -3.36 7.89
C GLU A 68 19.37 -4.09 7.17
N HIS A 69 19.91 -5.15 7.78
CA HIS A 69 20.97 -5.95 7.16
C HIS A 69 20.57 -6.62 5.83
N GLN A 70 19.31 -7.04 5.67
CA GLN A 70 18.80 -7.53 4.38
C GLN A 70 18.70 -6.42 3.33
N ASN A 71 18.27 -5.22 3.70
CA ASN A 71 18.22 -4.08 2.79
C ASN A 71 19.64 -3.68 2.33
N ASP A 72 20.62 -3.65 3.24
CA ASP A 72 22.02 -3.38 2.90
C ASP A 72 22.57 -4.44 1.93
N ALA A 73 22.35 -5.73 2.20
CA ALA A 73 22.80 -6.82 1.33
C ALA A 73 22.13 -6.79 -0.07
N LEU A 74 20.89 -6.30 -0.17
CA LEU A 74 20.20 -6.05 -1.43
C LEU A 74 20.72 -4.79 -2.15
N GLN A 75 21.04 -3.73 -1.42
CA GLN A 75 21.62 -2.50 -1.97
C GLN A 75 23.03 -2.77 -2.54
N ASP A 76 23.89 -3.46 -1.80
CA ASP A 76 25.18 -3.95 -2.29
C ASP A 76 25.03 -4.80 -3.55
N ARG A 77 23.95 -5.59 -3.66
CA ARG A 77 23.68 -6.39 -4.86
C ARG A 77 23.27 -5.51 -6.04
N ILE A 78 22.44 -4.48 -5.82
CA ILE A 78 22.06 -3.50 -6.84
C ILE A 78 23.29 -2.75 -7.36
N ASP A 79 24.13 -2.22 -6.48
CA ASP A 79 25.30 -1.42 -6.87
C ASP A 79 26.42 -2.27 -7.50
N ARG A 80 26.46 -3.59 -7.26
CA ARG A 80 27.31 -4.53 -8.02
C ARG A 80 26.82 -4.78 -9.45
N PHE A 81 25.52 -4.91 -9.69
CA PHE A 81 24.97 -5.18 -11.04
C PHE A 81 24.81 -3.92 -11.91
N LYS A 82 24.66 -2.75 -11.28
CA LYS A 82 24.53 -1.45 -11.97
C LYS A 82 25.64 -1.14 -12.99
N PRO A 83 26.95 -1.23 -12.68
CA PRO A 83 28.01 -0.98 -13.67
C PRO A 83 28.05 -2.00 -14.81
N GLU A 84 27.64 -3.25 -14.57
CA GLU A 84 27.53 -4.27 -15.63
C GLU A 84 26.42 -3.90 -16.62
N LEU A 85 25.26 -3.46 -16.11
CA LEU A 85 24.14 -2.99 -16.92
C LEU A 85 24.50 -1.73 -17.73
N ASP A 86 25.15 -0.74 -17.10
CA ASP A 86 25.60 0.48 -17.78
C ASP A 86 26.61 0.18 -18.90
N ASN A 87 27.54 -0.76 -18.69
CA ASN A 87 28.48 -1.24 -19.70
C ASN A 87 27.76 -1.94 -20.86
N ALA A 88 26.80 -2.83 -20.58
CA ALA A 88 26.01 -3.52 -21.59
C ALA A 88 25.18 -2.53 -22.45
N VAL A 89 24.63 -1.48 -21.84
CA VAL A 89 23.94 -0.38 -22.55
C VAL A 89 24.91 0.39 -23.46
N GLN A 90 26.10 0.76 -22.96
CA GLN A 90 27.11 1.44 -23.77
C GLN A 90 27.60 0.59 -24.96
N ALA A 91 27.84 -0.71 -24.75
CA ALA A 91 28.21 -1.64 -25.82
C ALA A 91 27.13 -1.75 -26.91
N ARG A 92 25.85 -1.77 -26.51
CA ARG A 92 24.69 -1.73 -27.41
C ARG A 92 24.63 -0.41 -28.19
N GLU A 93 24.84 0.72 -27.55
CA GLU A 93 24.90 2.03 -28.22
C GLU A 93 26.03 2.13 -29.24
N ILE A 94 27.25 1.71 -28.88
CA ILE A 94 28.42 1.70 -29.77
C ILE A 94 28.12 0.85 -31.00
N SER A 95 27.47 -0.30 -30.81
CA SER A 95 27.06 -1.20 -31.89
C SER A 95 26.00 -0.56 -32.80
N GLN A 96 25.00 0.14 -32.24
CA GLN A 96 24.06 0.92 -33.05
C GLN A 96 24.73 2.08 -33.81
N LYS A 97 25.68 2.80 -33.17
CA LYS A 97 26.44 3.90 -33.79
C LYS A 97 27.29 3.38 -34.95
N LYS A 98 27.90 2.20 -34.83
CA LYS A 98 28.57 1.49 -35.93
C LYS A 98 27.57 1.15 -37.06
N LEU A 99 26.45 0.50 -36.75
CA LEU A 99 25.43 0.12 -37.74
C LEU A 99 24.86 1.32 -38.52
N ARG A 100 24.65 2.47 -37.86
CA ARG A 100 24.21 3.72 -38.52
C ARG A 100 25.28 4.24 -39.48
N ARG A 101 26.58 4.16 -39.15
CA ARG A 101 27.68 4.52 -40.06
C ARG A 101 27.72 3.59 -41.28
N THR A 102 27.67 2.28 -41.08
CA THR A 102 27.66 1.30 -42.18
C THR A 102 26.46 1.50 -43.11
N ARG A 103 25.26 1.75 -42.55
CA ARG A 103 24.06 2.08 -43.33
C ARG A 103 24.18 3.39 -44.10
N LYS A 104 24.93 4.38 -43.60
CA LYS A 104 25.23 5.59 -44.38
C LYS A 104 26.16 5.26 -45.54
N VAL A 105 27.31 4.62 -45.28
CA VAL A 105 28.27 4.25 -46.35
C VAL A 105 27.60 3.42 -47.45
N LEU A 106 26.73 2.47 -47.09
CA LEU A 106 25.95 1.70 -48.08
C LEU A 106 25.00 2.58 -48.90
N LYS A 107 24.36 3.59 -48.31
CA LYS A 107 23.53 4.55 -49.05
C LYS A 107 24.37 5.45 -49.96
N ASP A 108 25.51 5.94 -49.46
CA ASP A 108 26.41 6.80 -50.22
C ASP A 108 26.94 6.03 -51.45
N VAL A 109 27.33 4.77 -51.28
CA VAL A 109 27.76 3.86 -52.36
C VAL A 109 26.63 3.51 -53.33
N ILE A 110 25.41 3.24 -52.85
CA ILE A 110 24.25 3.01 -53.73
C ILE A 110 23.95 4.25 -54.57
N GLY A 111 24.01 5.46 -53.97
CA GLY A 111 23.85 6.72 -54.69
C GLY A 111 24.92 6.90 -55.77
N GLU A 112 26.19 6.61 -55.47
CA GLU A 112 27.25 6.59 -56.48
C GLU A 112 26.98 5.62 -57.64
N TYR A 113 26.41 4.44 -57.37
CA TYR A 113 26.02 3.50 -58.43
C TYR A 113 24.81 4.01 -59.22
N GLU A 114 23.79 4.56 -58.57
CA GLU A 114 22.62 5.15 -59.23
C GLU A 114 23.00 6.36 -60.11
N GLU A 115 23.89 7.23 -59.66
CA GLU A 115 24.41 8.35 -60.47
C GLU A 115 25.18 7.85 -61.70
N LYS A 116 26.08 6.86 -61.54
CA LYS A 116 26.83 6.26 -62.66
C LYS A 116 25.91 5.54 -63.65
N PHE A 117 24.90 4.83 -63.16
CA PHE A 117 23.91 4.12 -63.98
C PHE A 117 23.04 5.07 -64.81
N ASN A 118 22.64 6.21 -64.22
CA ASN A 118 21.90 7.25 -64.93
C ASN A 118 22.78 8.08 -65.89
N ALA A 119 24.09 8.18 -65.64
CA ALA A 119 25.04 8.93 -66.48
C ALA A 119 25.52 8.15 -67.72
N GLN A 120 25.64 6.81 -67.64
CA GLN A 120 26.00 5.96 -68.79
C GLN A 120 25.22 4.62 -68.80
N PRO A 121 23.95 4.61 -69.24
CA PRO A 121 23.16 3.38 -69.33
C PRO A 121 23.73 2.34 -70.32
N GLU A 122 24.46 2.78 -71.35
CA GLU A 122 24.99 1.90 -72.41
C GLU A 122 26.31 1.19 -72.03
N SER A 123 27.05 1.70 -71.03
CA SER A 123 28.40 1.21 -70.71
C SER A 123 28.43 -0.03 -69.81
N LEU A 124 27.34 -0.36 -69.11
CA LEU A 124 27.32 -1.42 -68.10
C LEU A 124 26.69 -2.74 -68.56
N ALA A 125 26.07 -2.77 -69.75
CA ALA A 125 25.61 -4.02 -70.37
C ALA A 125 26.77 -5.01 -70.59
N GLN A 126 28.01 -4.52 -70.76
CA GLN A 126 29.22 -5.34 -70.90
C GLN A 126 29.89 -5.72 -69.57
N LEU A 127 29.44 -5.20 -68.42
CA LEU A 127 30.06 -5.49 -67.11
C LEU A 127 29.31 -6.57 -66.31
N TRP A 128 28.14 -6.98 -66.78
CA TRP A 128 27.30 -8.04 -66.17
C TRP A 128 27.15 -9.28 -67.07
N GLU A 129 27.89 -9.38 -68.19
CA GLU A 129 28.08 -10.68 -68.84
C GLU A 129 28.93 -11.58 -67.94
N PRO A 130 28.49 -12.80 -67.59
CA PRO A 130 29.31 -13.74 -66.85
C PRO A 130 30.34 -14.38 -67.80
N GLU A 131 31.64 -14.15 -67.57
CA GLU A 131 32.70 -14.86 -68.30
C GLU A 131 32.62 -16.36 -68.01
N SER A 132 31.98 -17.11 -68.92
CA SER A 132 31.94 -18.57 -68.90
C SER A 132 33.26 -19.17 -69.42
N GLY A 133 34.35 -18.90 -68.71
CA GLY A 133 35.67 -19.49 -68.96
C GLY A 133 35.86 -20.75 -68.11
N ALA A 134 36.05 -21.90 -68.75
CA ALA A 134 36.30 -23.18 -68.10
C ALA A 134 37.72 -23.70 -68.36
N GLU A 135 38.16 -24.61 -67.49
CA GLU A 135 39.40 -25.41 -67.57
C GLU A 135 40.74 -24.66 -67.35
N GLY A 136 41.74 -25.41 -66.87
CA GLY A 136 43.09 -24.92 -66.56
C GLY A 136 43.55 -25.29 -65.15
N ALA A 137 44.29 -26.40 -65.02
CA ALA A 137 45.00 -26.74 -63.80
C ALA A 137 46.47 -26.28 -63.88
N GLU A 138 47.10 -25.95 -62.73
CA GLU A 138 48.39 -26.50 -62.29
C GLU A 138 48.89 -25.92 -60.95
N GLU A 139 49.50 -26.78 -60.14
CA GLU A 139 50.49 -26.41 -59.10
C GLU A 139 51.83 -26.05 -59.79
N PRO A 140 52.81 -25.31 -59.20
CA PRO A 140 53.29 -25.56 -57.83
C PRO A 140 54.00 -24.41 -57.06
N THR A 141 54.62 -24.79 -55.92
CA THR A 141 55.86 -24.23 -55.31
C THR A 141 55.89 -22.90 -54.51
N ARG A 142 55.98 -23.08 -53.18
CA ARG A 142 57.11 -22.66 -52.29
C ARG A 142 57.56 -21.17 -52.23
N SER A 143 57.31 -20.52 -51.08
CA SER A 143 58.34 -20.19 -50.03
C SER A 143 58.13 -18.85 -49.29
N ARG A 144 58.21 -18.89 -47.94
CA ARG A 144 58.80 -17.87 -47.02
C ARG A 144 58.18 -16.44 -47.01
N THR A 145 58.14 -15.67 -45.92
CA THR A 145 58.68 -15.80 -44.54
C THR A 145 57.83 -14.96 -43.56
N SER A 146 57.94 -15.24 -42.24
CA SER A 146 57.86 -14.35 -41.05
C SER A 146 56.97 -13.07 -41.06
N SER A 147 56.30 -12.62 -39.98
CA SER A 147 56.01 -13.06 -38.58
C SER A 147 55.19 -11.89 -37.94
N SER A 148 54.56 -11.87 -36.76
CA SER A 148 54.27 -12.73 -35.59
C SER A 148 53.27 -11.91 -34.71
N GLY A 149 52.56 -12.39 -33.68
CA GLY A 149 52.48 -13.70 -33.01
C GLY A 149 51.92 -13.52 -31.57
N HIS A 150 51.36 -14.59 -30.98
CA HIS A 150 50.80 -14.67 -29.60
C HIS A 150 49.54 -13.80 -29.29
N ALA A 151 48.58 -14.25 -28.47
CA ALA A 151 48.29 -15.61 -27.97
C ALA A 151 46.81 -15.72 -27.51
N SER A 152 46.28 -16.94 -27.46
CA SER A 152 45.07 -17.30 -26.70
C SER A 152 45.14 -18.80 -26.36
N PRO A 153 44.74 -19.23 -25.14
CA PRO A 153 44.93 -20.61 -24.70
C PRO A 153 43.74 -21.53 -25.04
N HIS A 154 44.09 -22.72 -25.54
CA HIS A 154 43.38 -23.99 -25.31
C HIS A 154 43.28 -24.25 -23.78
N GLU A 155 42.43 -25.11 -23.21
CA GLU A 155 41.45 -26.11 -23.71
C GLU A 155 40.30 -26.17 -22.64
N ASP A 156 39.34 -27.08 -22.53
CA ASP A 156 39.26 -28.49 -22.94
C ASP A 156 37.78 -28.94 -23.07
N ASN A 157 37.50 -30.05 -23.76
CA ASN A 157 36.12 -30.53 -23.97
C ASN A 157 36.02 -32.06 -23.98
N HIS A 158 35.99 -32.67 -22.80
CA HIS A 158 35.82 -34.12 -22.63
C HIS A 158 34.37 -34.54 -22.33
N SER A 159 33.82 -35.40 -23.19
CA SER A 159 32.50 -36.01 -23.02
C SER A 159 32.61 -37.53 -22.86
N ALA A 160 32.15 -38.07 -21.72
CA ALA A 160 32.16 -39.51 -21.44
C ALA A 160 30.96 -39.99 -20.59
N LYS A 161 30.07 -40.70 -21.27
CA LYS A 161 28.99 -41.65 -20.88
C LYS A 161 28.94 -42.25 -19.46
N TYR A 162 27.71 -42.69 -19.13
CA TYR A 162 27.29 -43.66 -18.08
C TYR A 162 27.20 -43.09 -16.64
N SER A 163 26.29 -43.55 -15.75
CA SER A 163 25.31 -44.65 -15.87
C SER A 163 24.06 -44.51 -14.96
N LYS A 164 22.98 -45.22 -15.35
CA LYS A 164 21.94 -45.93 -14.55
C LYS A 164 21.52 -45.48 -13.13
N GLU A 165 20.18 -45.42 -12.96
CA GLU A 165 19.38 -45.94 -11.82
C GLU A 165 19.57 -45.33 -10.41
N ALA A 166 18.59 -45.36 -9.50
CA ALA A 166 17.33 -46.10 -9.48
C ALA A 166 16.10 -45.23 -9.10
N SER A 167 14.91 -45.81 -9.28
CA SER A 167 13.65 -45.29 -8.73
C SER A 167 13.39 -45.95 -7.37
N GLU A 168 12.98 -45.18 -6.37
CA GLU A 168 12.33 -45.76 -5.19
C GLU A 168 11.16 -44.90 -4.71
N ARG A 169 10.14 -45.58 -4.17
CA ARG A 169 8.82 -45.07 -3.79
C ARG A 169 8.64 -45.32 -2.30
N SER A 170 8.19 -44.31 -1.56
CA SER A 170 7.75 -44.52 -0.17
C SER A 170 6.50 -43.70 0.15
N GLU A 171 5.68 -44.24 1.05
CA GLU A 171 4.32 -43.83 1.36
C GLU A 171 4.24 -43.41 2.82
N ASN A 172 3.95 -42.13 3.11
CA ASN A 172 3.75 -41.70 4.49
C ASN A 172 2.29 -41.92 4.93
N LYS A 173 2.08 -42.97 5.75
CA LYS A 173 0.81 -43.27 6.42
C LYS A 173 0.61 -42.44 7.68
N THR A 174 -0.64 -42.08 7.97
CA THR A 174 -1.05 -41.36 9.18
C THR A 174 -1.59 -42.31 10.26
N SER A 175 -0.85 -42.48 11.35
CA SER A 175 -1.28 -43.03 12.65
C SER A 175 -0.15 -42.81 13.68
N GLY A 176 -0.37 -42.62 14.98
CA GLY A 176 -1.61 -42.55 15.77
C GLY A 176 -1.32 -41.93 17.15
N ALA A 177 -2.32 -41.84 18.04
CA ALA A 177 -2.22 -41.09 19.29
C ALA A 177 -1.55 -41.84 20.46
N HIS A 178 -0.84 -41.12 21.33
CA HIS A 178 -0.68 -41.41 22.77
C HIS A 178 -0.26 -40.14 23.55
N GLY A 179 -0.63 -40.07 24.83
CA GLY A 179 -0.01 -39.24 25.89
C GLY A 179 0.14 -40.11 27.15
N PRO A 180 0.20 -39.59 28.40
CA PRO A 180 0.33 -38.19 28.85
C PRO A 180 1.37 -37.99 30.01
N ALA A 181 1.45 -36.75 30.53
CA ALA A 181 1.76 -36.36 31.94
C ALA A 181 3.10 -36.72 32.65
N ALA A 182 3.93 -35.69 32.89
CA ALA A 182 4.76 -35.38 34.09
C ALA A 182 5.29 -33.94 33.90
N ARG A 183 5.44 -33.00 34.86
CA ARG A 183 5.61 -32.94 36.33
C ARG A 183 7.07 -33.06 36.84
N GLU A 184 7.84 -32.00 36.66
CA GLU A 184 9.09 -31.59 37.33
C GLU A 184 9.43 -30.15 36.83
N GLU A 185 10.17 -29.27 37.50
CA GLU A 185 10.42 -29.09 38.94
C GLU A 185 10.76 -27.60 39.22
N VAL A 186 10.95 -27.18 40.48
CA VAL A 186 11.21 -25.77 40.85
C VAL A 186 12.68 -25.54 41.22
N PRO A 187 13.43 -24.68 40.48
CA PRO A 187 14.65 -24.06 40.97
C PRO A 187 14.32 -22.80 41.78
N LYS A 188 14.93 -22.65 42.96
CA LYS A 188 14.95 -21.38 43.70
C LYS A 188 16.23 -20.60 43.36
N SER A 189 16.10 -19.30 43.16
CA SER A 189 17.17 -18.31 43.31
C SER A 189 16.52 -17.03 43.83
N SER A 190 16.66 -16.68 45.11
CA SER A 190 17.88 -16.12 45.74
C SER A 190 18.20 -14.72 45.21
N GLU A 191 17.59 -13.74 45.89
CA GLU A 191 18.24 -12.51 46.40
C GLU A 191 19.54 -12.06 45.69
N ASP A 192 19.47 -10.90 45.05
CA ASP A 192 20.49 -9.86 45.24
C ASP A 192 19.86 -8.48 44.97
N GLU A 193 19.68 -7.67 46.02
CA GLU A 193 19.18 -6.30 45.89
C GLU A 193 20.34 -5.34 45.62
N GLN A 194 20.35 -4.68 44.45
CA GLN A 194 21.18 -3.49 44.25
C GLN A 194 20.32 -2.26 43.99
N MET A 195 20.19 -1.45 45.04
CA MET A 195 19.70 -0.08 44.94
C MET A 195 20.59 0.73 44.00
N PHE A 196 19.99 1.34 42.98
CA PHE A 196 20.58 2.49 42.29
C PHE A 196 19.58 3.64 42.27
N SER A 197 19.79 4.61 43.16
CA SER A 197 19.08 5.88 43.16
C SER A 197 19.50 6.71 41.95
N ALA A 198 18.55 7.18 41.17
CA ALA A 198 18.74 8.23 40.17
C ALA A 198 17.53 9.17 40.21
N GLU A 199 17.68 10.28 40.92
CA GLU A 199 16.82 11.44 40.78
C GLU A 199 17.16 12.13 39.45
N GLU A 200 16.18 12.43 38.59
CA GLU A 200 16.38 13.46 37.57
C GLU A 200 15.04 14.14 37.17
N ASP A 201 15.00 15.47 37.33
CA ASP A 201 13.85 16.32 37.00
C ASP A 201 13.72 16.51 35.47
N ALA A 202 12.54 16.20 34.92
CA ALA A 202 12.26 16.40 33.49
C ALA A 202 10.82 16.89 33.20
N SER A 203 10.36 17.93 33.92
CA SER A 203 9.09 18.61 33.60
C SER A 203 9.16 19.41 32.29
N VAL A 204 9.00 18.75 31.14
CA VAL A 204 9.02 19.39 29.80
C VAL A 204 7.67 19.26 29.09
N LEU A 205 6.79 20.23 29.35
CA LEU A 205 5.48 20.35 28.70
C LEU A 205 5.59 20.96 27.27
N GLY A 206 6.27 20.23 26.38
CA GLY A 206 6.53 20.66 25.00
C GLY A 206 5.31 20.55 24.08
N SER A 207 4.62 21.67 23.85
CA SER A 207 3.53 21.74 22.87
C SER A 207 4.08 21.71 21.42
N LEU A 208 3.69 20.71 20.63
CA LEU A 208 4.10 20.58 19.23
C LEU A 208 3.35 21.57 18.31
N PRO A 209 4.04 22.21 17.33
CA PRO A 209 3.37 23.04 16.32
C PRO A 209 2.42 22.23 15.42
N PRO A 210 1.31 22.83 14.95
CA PRO A 210 0.32 22.12 14.11
C PRO A 210 0.75 21.95 12.65
N ASP A 211 1.76 22.68 12.17
CA ASP A 211 2.19 22.73 10.77
C ASP A 211 3.50 21.98 10.52
N ILE A 212 3.39 20.65 10.35
CA ILE A 212 4.07 19.84 9.32
C ILE A 212 3.26 18.55 9.18
N VAL A 213 2.48 18.44 8.10
CA VAL A 213 1.89 17.17 7.66
C VAL A 213 2.78 16.64 6.54
N PRO A 214 3.49 15.51 6.72
CA PRO A 214 4.30 14.93 5.65
C PRO A 214 3.43 14.58 4.45
N GLU A 215 3.86 14.94 3.23
CA GLU A 215 3.16 14.49 2.02
C GLU A 215 3.20 12.94 1.95
N PRO A 216 2.04 12.27 1.83
CA PRO A 216 2.01 10.82 1.81
C PRO A 216 2.63 10.32 0.49
N LYS A 217 3.61 9.41 0.62
CA LYS A 217 4.36 8.83 -0.51
C LYS A 217 3.39 8.32 -1.59
N SER A 218 3.33 9.00 -2.73
CA SER A 218 2.63 8.48 -3.90
C SER A 218 3.40 7.29 -4.44
N TYR A 219 2.78 6.10 -4.45
CA TYR A 219 3.33 4.95 -5.15
C TYR A 219 3.36 5.26 -6.65
N GLN A 220 4.53 5.66 -7.17
CA GLN A 220 4.73 5.69 -8.60
C GLN A 220 4.73 4.23 -9.09
N ILE A 221 3.84 3.94 -10.03
CA ILE A 221 3.78 2.64 -10.69
C ILE A 221 5.14 2.40 -11.36
N ARG A 222 5.93 1.46 -10.83
CA ARG A 222 7.18 1.05 -11.47
C ARG A 222 6.83 0.51 -12.86
N ARG A 223 7.47 1.06 -13.89
CA ARG A 223 7.41 0.48 -15.23
C ARG A 223 7.90 -0.95 -15.18
N VAL A 224 7.05 -1.86 -15.64
CA VAL A 224 7.45 -3.14 -16.21
C VAL A 224 7.14 -2.97 -17.69
N ASP A 225 8.16 -3.02 -18.55
CA ASP A 225 8.02 -2.74 -19.98
C ASP A 225 7.38 -3.95 -20.70
N ALA A 226 6.10 -4.19 -20.40
CA ALA A 226 5.28 -5.25 -20.98
C ALA A 226 4.88 -4.89 -22.42
N SER A 227 5.73 -5.29 -23.37
CA SER A 227 5.52 -5.07 -24.81
C SER A 227 4.24 -5.76 -25.32
N GLY A 228 3.14 -5.02 -25.36
CA GLY A 228 1.82 -5.51 -25.78
C GLY A 228 0.62 -4.71 -25.25
N VAL A 229 0.80 -3.92 -24.18
CA VAL A 229 -0.25 -3.01 -23.69
C VAL A 229 -0.35 -1.78 -24.61
N SER A 230 -1.57 -1.35 -24.95
CA SER A 230 -1.81 -0.13 -25.73
C SER A 230 -1.29 1.12 -25.02
N GLU A 231 -0.65 2.03 -25.77
CA GLU A 231 -0.11 3.31 -25.28
C GLU A 231 -1.17 4.20 -24.58
N GLU A 232 -2.45 3.95 -24.88
CA GLU A 232 -3.58 4.61 -24.25
C GLU A 232 -3.71 4.27 -22.75
N TYR A 233 -3.42 3.02 -22.37
CA TYR A 233 -3.45 2.60 -20.96
C TYR A 233 -2.22 3.05 -20.17
N ASP A 234 -1.08 3.24 -20.84
CA ASP A 234 0.12 3.76 -20.19
C ASP A 234 -0.09 5.17 -19.61
N ASN A 235 -1.12 5.91 -20.03
CA ASN A 235 -1.42 7.25 -19.52
C ASN A 235 -2.22 7.31 -18.20
N TRP A 236 -2.54 6.18 -17.57
CA TRP A 236 -3.32 6.15 -16.33
C TRP A 236 -2.47 5.87 -15.08
N ARG A 237 -2.99 6.30 -13.92
CA ARG A 237 -2.47 5.94 -12.59
C ARG A 237 -3.62 5.55 -11.66
N VAL A 238 -3.33 4.69 -10.70
CA VAL A 238 -4.24 4.35 -9.60
C VAL A 238 -3.77 5.05 -8.31
N GLN A 239 -4.69 5.63 -7.55
CA GLN A 239 -4.42 6.26 -6.25
C GLN A 239 -5.44 5.82 -5.19
N PHE A 240 -4.95 5.61 -3.96
CA PHE A 240 -5.75 5.12 -2.82
C PHE A 240 -5.72 6.04 -1.60
N SER A 241 -4.68 6.87 -1.46
CA SER A 241 -4.39 7.67 -0.25
C SER A 241 -4.63 9.17 -0.41
N ASN A 242 -4.86 9.64 -1.64
CA ASN A 242 -4.99 11.05 -1.97
C ASN A 242 -6.36 11.35 -2.61
N PRO A 243 -7.02 12.47 -2.25
CA PRO A 243 -8.18 12.95 -2.99
C PRO A 243 -7.81 13.24 -4.46
N PRO A 244 -8.72 13.04 -5.43
CA PRO A 244 -8.37 13.05 -6.86
C PRO A 244 -7.78 14.37 -7.34
N ALA A 245 -6.89 14.31 -8.32
CA ALA A 245 -6.13 15.43 -8.87
C ALA A 245 -6.99 16.44 -9.65
N SER A 246 -8.18 16.02 -10.12
CA SER A 246 -9.17 16.86 -10.79
C SER A 246 -9.98 17.76 -9.82
N SER A 247 -10.08 17.39 -8.55
CA SER A 247 -10.69 18.23 -7.50
C SER A 247 -9.87 19.50 -7.26
N LYS A 248 -10.36 20.63 -7.76
CA LYS A 248 -9.76 21.97 -7.60
C LYS A 248 -9.88 22.50 -6.17
N VAL A 249 -10.95 22.14 -5.48
CA VAL A 249 -11.22 22.48 -4.07
C VAL A 249 -11.09 21.22 -3.23
N LYS A 250 -10.31 21.31 -2.15
CA LYS A 250 -10.13 20.24 -1.16
C LYS A 250 -10.16 20.84 0.25
N ALA A 251 -10.80 20.14 1.18
CA ALA A 251 -10.84 20.51 2.59
C ALA A 251 -10.85 19.28 3.50
N GLY A 252 -10.37 19.46 4.73
CA GLY A 252 -10.26 18.42 5.76
C GLY A 252 -8.84 18.30 6.35
N PRO A 253 -8.61 17.34 7.25
CA PRO A 253 -9.56 16.31 7.67
C PRO A 253 -10.77 16.89 8.40
N ILE A 254 -11.93 16.27 8.20
CA ILE A 254 -13.22 16.61 8.80
C ILE A 254 -13.47 15.63 9.96
N SER A 255 -13.84 16.12 11.14
CA SER A 255 -14.10 15.26 12.30
C SER A 255 -15.54 14.75 12.33
N TRP A 256 -15.79 13.65 13.04
CA TRP A 256 -17.17 13.17 13.28
C TRP A 256 -18.03 14.24 13.96
N LYS A 257 -17.49 14.97 14.95
CA LYS A 257 -18.16 16.10 15.61
C LYS A 257 -18.50 17.25 14.66
N ASP A 258 -17.79 17.38 13.54
CA ASP A 258 -18.15 18.34 12.49
C ASP A 258 -19.32 17.82 11.66
N LEU A 259 -19.28 16.54 11.22
CA LEU A 259 -20.36 15.92 10.44
C LEU A 259 -21.68 15.83 11.20
N GLU A 260 -21.62 15.56 12.51
CA GLU A 260 -22.77 15.52 13.42
C GLU A 260 -23.36 16.91 13.71
N ASN A 261 -22.67 18.00 13.35
CA ASN A 261 -23.09 19.36 13.69
C ASN A 261 -24.09 19.91 12.65
N PRO A 262 -25.38 20.10 13.00
CA PRO A 262 -26.41 20.54 12.06
C PRO A 262 -26.19 21.96 11.50
N SER A 263 -25.38 22.80 12.18
CA SER A 263 -25.00 24.12 11.64
C SER A 263 -23.95 24.04 10.52
N LYS A 264 -23.19 22.93 10.46
CA LYS A 264 -22.21 22.67 9.40
C LYS A 264 -22.76 21.77 8.30
N PHE A 265 -23.51 20.72 8.62
CA PHE A 265 -24.06 19.78 7.64
C PHE A 265 -25.52 19.47 7.96
N GLU A 266 -26.41 19.62 6.98
CA GLU A 266 -27.83 19.29 7.16
C GLU A 266 -28.12 17.79 6.99
N LEU A 267 -27.36 16.94 7.68
CA LEU A 267 -27.53 15.49 7.67
C LEU A 267 -28.56 15.09 8.74
N ASP A 268 -29.47 14.18 8.39
CA ASP A 268 -30.37 13.57 9.37
C ASP A 268 -29.67 12.44 10.15
N GLY A 269 -30.21 12.10 11.33
CA GLY A 269 -29.65 11.06 12.19
C GLY A 269 -29.61 9.68 11.52
N THR A 270 -30.50 9.41 10.56
CA THR A 270 -30.46 8.24 9.67
C THR A 270 -29.20 8.24 8.79
N THR A 271 -28.88 9.36 8.15
CA THR A 271 -27.66 9.51 7.34
C THR A 271 -26.41 9.37 8.19
N ILE A 272 -26.35 10.00 9.37
CA ILE A 272 -25.22 9.84 10.30
C ILE A 272 -25.05 8.36 10.70
N SER A 273 -26.14 7.67 11.04
CA SER A 273 -26.12 6.23 11.34
C SER A 273 -25.62 5.39 10.15
N SER A 274 -26.06 5.73 8.93
CA SER A 274 -25.55 5.11 7.69
C SER A 274 -24.07 5.38 7.47
N LEU A 275 -23.53 6.56 7.83
CA LEU A 275 -22.10 6.86 7.72
C LEU A 275 -21.25 6.08 8.74
N VAL A 276 -21.74 5.92 9.98
CA VAL A 276 -21.08 5.07 10.98
C VAL A 276 -21.01 3.63 10.47
N ASN A 277 -22.15 3.08 10.02
CA ASN A 277 -22.22 1.76 9.40
C ASN A 277 -21.32 1.64 8.16
N LEU A 278 -21.25 2.68 7.33
CA LEU A 278 -20.38 2.74 6.16
C LEU A 278 -18.90 2.58 6.56
N THR A 279 -18.46 3.19 7.67
CA THR A 279 -17.10 2.99 8.20
C THR A 279 -16.89 1.65 8.91
N ALA A 280 -17.97 0.99 9.33
CA ALA A 280 -17.92 -0.34 9.92
C ALA A 280 -17.87 -1.49 8.88
N SER A 281 -18.49 -1.32 7.70
CA SER A 281 -18.68 -2.38 6.70
C SER A 281 -17.40 -3.16 6.34
N THR A 282 -17.57 -4.43 5.96
CA THR A 282 -16.51 -5.32 5.44
C THR A 282 -16.88 -5.87 4.07
N GLU A 283 -17.83 -5.24 3.38
CA GLU A 283 -18.25 -5.59 2.02
C GLU A 283 -17.16 -5.23 1.01
N LEU A 284 -17.07 -6.00 -0.07
CA LEU A 284 -16.18 -5.70 -1.19
C LEU A 284 -16.74 -4.58 -2.07
N GLU A 285 -18.06 -4.43 -2.17
CA GLU A 285 -18.73 -3.46 -3.03
C GLU A 285 -18.34 -2.00 -2.74
N LEU A 286 -18.58 -1.12 -3.73
CA LEU A 286 -18.35 0.32 -3.60
C LEU A 286 -19.17 0.92 -2.45
N CYS A 287 -18.48 1.13 -1.32
CA CYS A 287 -19.05 1.66 -0.10
C CYS A 287 -19.46 3.14 -0.26
N ILE A 288 -20.74 3.38 -0.52
CA ILE A 288 -21.32 4.72 -0.70
C ILE A 288 -22.62 4.96 0.09
N VAL A 289 -22.77 6.18 0.62
CA VAL A 289 -24.04 6.76 1.08
C VAL A 289 -24.27 8.08 0.34
N MET A 290 -25.48 8.34 -0.14
CA MET A 290 -25.88 9.67 -0.63
C MET A 290 -27.06 10.19 0.19
N ALA A 291 -27.11 11.51 0.40
CA ALA A 291 -28.23 12.18 1.07
C ALA A 291 -28.35 13.61 0.51
N LYS A 292 -29.55 14.02 0.08
CA LYS A 292 -29.77 15.30 -0.61
C LYS A 292 -28.78 15.47 -1.79
N ASN A 293 -27.94 16.50 -1.73
CA ASN A 293 -26.86 16.86 -2.65
C ASN A 293 -25.47 16.42 -2.15
N TYR A 294 -25.39 15.53 -1.16
CA TYR A 294 -24.15 14.98 -0.60
C TYR A 294 -23.89 13.54 -1.05
N ALA A 295 -22.64 13.20 -1.32
CA ALA A 295 -22.18 11.84 -1.58
C ALA A 295 -20.96 11.51 -0.72
N PHE A 296 -21.05 10.45 0.08
CA PHE A 296 -20.02 10.00 1.01
C PHE A 296 -19.50 8.64 0.57
N VAL A 297 -18.22 8.57 0.21
CA VAL A 297 -17.55 7.37 -0.31
C VAL A 297 -16.50 6.91 0.70
N ARG A 298 -16.53 5.63 1.09
CA ARG A 298 -15.45 5.05 1.89
C ARG A 298 -14.42 4.38 1.02
N ASP A 299 -13.15 4.60 1.38
CA ASP A 299 -11.98 3.89 0.87
C ASP A 299 -11.94 3.76 -0.66
N PRO A 300 -12.15 4.87 -1.40
CA PRO A 300 -12.23 4.88 -2.85
C PRO A 300 -10.88 4.55 -3.50
N THR A 301 -10.93 3.79 -4.59
CA THR A 301 -9.82 3.72 -5.54
C THR A 301 -10.05 4.75 -6.64
N PHE A 302 -9.08 5.63 -6.90
CA PHE A 302 -9.13 6.61 -7.99
C PHE A 302 -8.26 6.18 -9.16
N LEU A 303 -8.85 6.14 -10.35
CA LEU A 303 -8.13 6.04 -11.61
C LEU A 303 -8.02 7.43 -12.25
N GLU A 304 -6.83 7.84 -12.66
CA GLU A 304 -6.58 9.19 -13.18
C GLU A 304 -5.69 9.23 -14.42
N ASP A 305 -5.97 10.17 -15.32
CA ASP A 305 -5.02 10.62 -16.35
C ASP A 305 -3.73 11.10 -15.65
N LYS A 306 -2.54 10.74 -16.17
CA LYS A 306 -1.23 11.29 -15.74
C LYS A 306 -1.28 12.82 -15.63
N LYS A 307 -1.98 13.50 -16.54
CA LYS A 307 -2.18 14.98 -16.58
C LYS A 307 -3.24 15.48 -15.58
N GLY A 308 -3.95 14.60 -14.87
CA GLY A 308 -4.95 14.95 -13.84
C GLY A 308 -6.23 15.59 -14.36
N ARG A 309 -6.50 15.53 -15.68
CA ARG A 309 -7.65 16.18 -16.34
C ARG A 309 -8.96 15.41 -16.15
N ALA A 310 -8.87 14.10 -15.94
CA ALA A 310 -9.99 13.24 -15.63
C ALA A 310 -9.62 12.32 -14.47
N SER A 311 -10.54 12.17 -13.53
CA SER A 311 -10.47 11.19 -12.44
C SER A 311 -11.77 10.39 -12.43
N TYR A 312 -11.65 9.11 -12.14
CA TYR A 312 -12.75 8.16 -12.05
C TYR A 312 -12.65 7.49 -10.69
N LEU A 313 -13.77 7.41 -9.99
CA LEU A 313 -13.94 6.46 -8.90
C LEU A 313 -14.08 5.06 -9.54
N LEU A 314 -13.14 4.19 -9.21
CA LEU A 314 -13.03 2.82 -9.69
C LEU A 314 -13.26 1.88 -8.51
N ASP A 315 -14.05 0.84 -8.69
CA ASP A 315 -14.22 -0.20 -7.66
C ASP A 315 -14.66 -1.53 -8.27
N TRP A 316 -14.72 -2.57 -7.45
CA TRP A 316 -15.19 -3.90 -7.84
C TRP A 316 -16.22 -4.43 -6.84
N GLY A 317 -17.24 -5.11 -7.34
CA GLY A 317 -18.37 -5.55 -6.52
C GLY A 317 -19.27 -6.52 -7.27
N SER A 318 -20.28 -7.07 -6.58
CA SER A 318 -21.24 -7.96 -7.24
C SER A 318 -21.97 -7.22 -8.38
N LYS A 319 -22.35 -7.95 -9.43
CA LYS A 319 -23.17 -7.44 -10.54
C LYS A 319 -24.41 -6.67 -10.04
N ASP A 320 -25.06 -7.18 -9.00
CA ASP A 320 -26.23 -6.54 -8.41
C ASP A 320 -25.88 -5.29 -7.58
N GLY A 321 -24.76 -5.30 -6.85
CA GLY A 321 -24.21 -4.12 -6.17
C GLY A 321 -23.89 -2.98 -7.12
N ASN A 322 -23.17 -3.31 -8.19
CA ASN A 322 -22.84 -2.35 -9.24
C ASN A 322 -24.11 -1.82 -9.93
N GLN A 323 -25.12 -2.67 -10.15
CA GLN A 323 -26.44 -2.21 -10.64
C GLN A 323 -27.20 -1.33 -9.63
N ARG A 324 -27.15 -1.64 -8.32
CA ARG A 324 -27.71 -0.77 -7.26
C ARG A 324 -27.07 0.61 -7.33
N VAL A 325 -25.74 0.70 -7.37
CA VAL A 325 -25.01 1.99 -7.44
C VAL A 325 -25.26 2.72 -8.76
N LYS A 326 -25.15 2.05 -9.92
CA LYS A 326 -25.49 2.64 -11.24
C LYS A 326 -26.91 3.23 -11.23
N ARG A 327 -27.91 2.46 -10.77
CA ARG A 327 -29.31 2.88 -10.68
C ARG A 327 -29.51 4.05 -9.71
N TYR A 328 -28.82 4.05 -8.57
CA TYR A 328 -28.91 5.11 -7.56
C TYR A 328 -28.36 6.43 -8.09
N ILE A 329 -27.16 6.42 -8.70
CA ILE A 329 -26.59 7.57 -9.41
C ILE A 329 -27.56 8.07 -10.48
N SER A 330 -28.07 7.19 -11.35
CA SER A 330 -29.02 7.56 -12.43
C SER A 330 -30.40 8.02 -11.95
N THR A 331 -30.79 7.72 -10.72
CA THR A 331 -32.05 8.17 -10.12
C THR A 331 -31.87 9.56 -9.49
N SER A 332 -30.86 9.71 -8.62
CA SER A 332 -30.48 11.00 -8.03
C SER A 332 -30.06 12.03 -9.09
N SER A 333 -29.58 11.58 -10.25
CA SER A 333 -29.35 12.40 -11.46
C SER A 333 -30.58 13.21 -11.90
N LYS A 334 -31.79 12.70 -11.67
CA LYS A 334 -33.05 13.36 -12.05
C LYS A 334 -33.55 14.37 -11.01
N VAL A 335 -32.90 14.45 -9.85
CA VAL A 335 -33.31 15.28 -8.70
C VAL A 335 -32.28 16.37 -8.41
N CYS A 336 -30.98 16.08 -8.60
CA CYS A 336 -29.88 16.98 -8.25
C CYS A 336 -28.87 17.19 -9.41
N ASP A 337 -29.32 17.09 -10.67
CA ASP A 337 -28.48 17.21 -11.89
C ASP A 337 -27.22 16.31 -11.93
N SER A 338 -27.22 15.23 -11.14
CA SER A 338 -26.06 14.36 -10.85
C SER A 338 -24.89 15.05 -10.13
N VAL A 339 -25.09 16.24 -9.56
CA VAL A 339 -24.04 17.03 -8.88
C VAL A 339 -24.10 16.79 -7.38
N PHE A 340 -22.99 16.30 -6.81
CA PHE A 340 -22.88 16.00 -5.38
C PHE A 340 -21.65 16.65 -4.76
N HIS A 341 -21.84 17.33 -3.63
CA HIS A 341 -20.76 17.68 -2.71
C HIS A 341 -20.18 16.37 -2.18
N THR A 342 -18.99 16.02 -2.65
CA THR A 342 -18.44 14.67 -2.50
C THR A 342 -17.42 14.63 -1.37
N PHE A 343 -17.57 13.63 -0.50
CA PHE A 343 -16.77 13.38 0.69
C PHE A 343 -16.15 11.99 0.60
N VAL A 344 -14.88 11.87 1.00
CA VAL A 344 -14.12 10.63 0.87
C VAL A 344 -13.47 10.27 2.21
N TYR A 345 -13.69 9.05 2.69
CA TYR A 345 -13.03 8.52 3.88
C TYR A 345 -11.75 7.79 3.46
N LEU A 346 -10.60 8.43 3.70
CA LEU A 346 -9.29 7.93 3.32
C LEU A 346 -8.51 7.50 4.57
N PHE A 347 -7.85 6.35 4.49
CA PHE A 347 -6.98 5.85 5.55
C PHE A 347 -5.54 6.37 5.36
N ASP A 348 -4.95 6.88 6.44
CA ASP A 348 -3.53 7.26 6.44
C ASP A 348 -2.60 6.04 6.66
N LEU A 349 -1.28 6.28 6.62
CA LEU A 349 -0.25 5.24 6.80
C LEU A 349 -0.25 4.59 8.21
N LYS A 350 -1.04 5.11 9.16
CA LYS A 350 -1.25 4.53 10.50
C LYS A 350 -2.58 3.80 10.60
N GLY A 351 -3.30 3.62 9.49
CA GLY A 351 -4.64 3.04 9.47
C GLY A 351 -5.73 3.95 10.05
N GLN A 352 -5.46 5.25 10.26
CA GLN A 352 -6.48 6.17 10.75
C GLN A 352 -7.28 6.71 9.56
N GLY A 353 -8.54 6.28 9.47
CA GLY A 353 -9.51 6.80 8.50
C GLY A 353 -9.96 8.23 8.86
N ARG A 354 -10.01 9.11 7.86
CA ARG A 354 -10.44 10.51 8.02
C ARG A 354 -11.28 10.95 6.83
N TRP A 355 -12.31 11.76 7.08
CA TRP A 355 -13.15 12.34 6.03
C TRP A 355 -12.47 13.56 5.39
N TYR A 356 -12.54 13.66 4.06
CA TYR A 356 -12.09 14.81 3.28
C TYR A 356 -13.17 15.22 2.29
N TYR A 357 -13.38 16.53 2.15
CA TYR A 357 -14.25 17.10 1.12
C TYR A 357 -13.45 17.34 -0.18
N ILE A 358 -14.01 16.92 -1.31
CA ILE A 358 -13.34 16.95 -2.63
C ILE A 358 -14.05 17.84 -3.66
N GLY A 359 -14.93 18.72 -3.19
CA GLY A 359 -15.74 19.62 -4.01
C GLY A 359 -17.08 19.03 -4.45
N ALA A 360 -17.89 19.87 -5.08
CA ALA A 360 -19.01 19.45 -5.90
C ALA A 360 -18.50 18.76 -7.17
N GLN A 361 -18.99 17.56 -7.43
CA GLN A 361 -18.64 16.74 -8.60
C GLN A 361 -19.92 16.34 -9.32
N LYS A 362 -19.98 16.47 -10.65
CA LYS A 362 -20.98 15.76 -11.43
C LYS A 362 -20.53 14.30 -11.58
N TRP A 363 -21.33 13.39 -11.04
CA TRP A 363 -21.14 11.95 -11.08
C TRP A 363 -21.74 11.38 -12.36
N GLN A 364 -20.98 10.58 -13.09
CA GLN A 364 -21.45 9.88 -14.29
C GLN A 364 -20.98 8.43 -14.22
N ALA A 365 -21.91 7.49 -14.04
CA ALA A 365 -21.59 6.07 -14.24
C ALA A 365 -21.20 5.87 -15.71
N VAL A 366 -20.02 5.29 -15.94
CA VAL A 366 -19.46 5.07 -17.28
C VAL A 366 -19.06 3.62 -17.43
N GLU A 367 -19.11 3.14 -18.66
CA GLU A 367 -18.60 1.82 -19.01
C GLU A 367 -17.25 2.05 -19.70
N LEU A 368 -16.20 1.62 -19.02
CA LEU A 368 -14.84 1.53 -19.54
C LEU A 368 -14.54 0.04 -19.74
N ASP A 369 -13.56 -0.28 -20.58
CA ASP A 369 -13.07 -1.65 -20.74
C ASP A 369 -12.64 -2.27 -19.40
N LYS A 370 -12.38 -3.59 -19.38
CA LYS A 370 -11.89 -4.30 -18.19
C LYS A 370 -10.45 -3.86 -17.85
N ILE A 371 -10.32 -2.71 -17.18
CA ILE A 371 -9.06 -2.02 -16.84
C ILE A 371 -8.15 -2.95 -16.06
N TRP A 372 -8.74 -3.79 -15.21
CA TRP A 372 -8.08 -4.92 -14.53
C TRP A 372 -7.10 -5.68 -15.44
N ASN A 373 -7.51 -6.04 -16.67
CA ASN A 373 -6.71 -6.83 -17.60
C ASN A 373 -5.56 -6.02 -18.22
N GLY A 374 -5.69 -4.69 -18.29
CA GLY A 374 -4.65 -3.77 -18.75
C GLY A 374 -3.72 -3.27 -17.63
N MET A 375 -4.00 -3.59 -16.36
CA MET A 375 -3.22 -3.08 -15.23
C MET A 375 -1.92 -3.87 -15.03
N ALA A 376 -0.82 -3.12 -14.90
CA ALA A 376 0.48 -3.64 -14.46
C ALA A 376 0.35 -4.42 -13.15
N GLU A 377 1.08 -5.52 -13.02
CA GLU A 377 0.96 -6.49 -11.94
C GLU A 377 1.05 -5.88 -10.54
N GLY A 378 2.01 -4.97 -10.29
CA GLY A 378 2.12 -4.26 -9.02
C GLY A 378 0.91 -3.37 -8.68
N SER A 379 0.18 -2.87 -9.69
CA SER A 379 -1.06 -2.11 -9.48
C SER A 379 -2.25 -3.04 -9.22
N ARG A 380 -2.30 -4.20 -9.87
CA ARG A 380 -3.27 -5.27 -9.55
C ARG A 380 -3.07 -5.79 -8.12
N GLY A 381 -1.82 -6.03 -7.73
CA GLY A 381 -1.45 -6.40 -6.35
C GLY A 381 -1.97 -5.39 -5.33
N ALA A 382 -1.72 -4.09 -5.55
CA ALA A 382 -2.18 -3.03 -4.66
C ALA A 382 -3.71 -2.91 -4.56
N VAL A 383 -4.46 -3.14 -5.65
CA VAL A 383 -5.94 -3.22 -5.60
C VAL A 383 -6.39 -4.39 -4.73
N LEU A 384 -5.81 -5.58 -4.92
CA LEU A 384 -6.15 -6.77 -4.12
C LEU A 384 -5.81 -6.60 -2.63
N ASP A 385 -4.68 -5.95 -2.32
CA ASP A 385 -4.32 -5.58 -0.95
C ASP A 385 -5.33 -4.58 -0.35
N LYS A 386 -5.83 -3.62 -1.17
CA LYS A 386 -6.84 -2.65 -0.74
C LYS A 386 -8.19 -3.31 -0.46
N LEU A 387 -8.65 -4.20 -1.34
CA LEU A 387 -9.89 -4.95 -1.17
C LEU A 387 -9.81 -5.91 0.04
N SER A 388 -8.67 -6.61 0.21
CA SER A 388 -8.40 -7.43 1.40
C SER A 388 -8.45 -6.59 2.69
N GLN A 389 -7.79 -5.42 2.71
CA GLN A 389 -7.83 -4.48 3.83
C GLN A 389 -9.25 -3.97 4.11
N ARG A 390 -10.07 -3.70 3.07
CA ARG A 390 -11.47 -3.26 3.21
C ARG A 390 -12.32 -4.32 3.93
N THR A 391 -12.14 -5.60 3.59
CA THR A 391 -12.79 -6.73 4.30
C THR A 391 -12.17 -7.06 5.66
N ARG A 392 -11.10 -6.35 6.07
CA ARG A 392 -10.29 -6.63 7.28
C ARG A 392 -9.67 -8.03 7.28
N GLY A 393 -9.38 -8.58 6.09
CA GLY A 393 -8.86 -9.93 5.92
C GLY A 393 -9.90 -11.05 6.04
N ILE A 394 -11.20 -10.74 6.11
CA ILE A 394 -12.28 -11.75 6.08
C ILE A 394 -12.33 -12.50 4.74
N VAL A 395 -11.97 -11.82 3.64
CA VAL A 395 -11.83 -12.45 2.32
C VAL A 395 -10.36 -12.43 1.91
N GLU A 396 -9.79 -13.62 1.68
CA GLU A 396 -8.39 -13.77 1.31
C GLU A 396 -8.07 -13.13 -0.06
N LYS A 397 -6.84 -12.63 -0.20
CA LYS A 397 -6.35 -12.00 -1.44
C LYS A 397 -6.54 -12.87 -2.69
N GLN A 398 -6.35 -14.19 -2.56
CA GLN A 398 -6.54 -15.14 -3.66
C GLN A 398 -8.02 -15.37 -3.98
N ALA A 399 -8.91 -15.37 -2.97
CA ALA A 399 -10.35 -15.49 -3.20
C ALA A 399 -10.90 -14.26 -3.95
N ILE A 400 -10.42 -13.06 -3.60
CA ILE A 400 -10.75 -11.82 -4.32
C ILE A 400 -10.25 -11.90 -5.78
N LEU A 401 -9.00 -12.34 -5.99
CA LEU A 401 -8.43 -12.53 -7.33
C LEU A 401 -9.26 -13.50 -8.17
N ASN A 402 -9.58 -14.69 -7.64
CA ASN A 402 -10.40 -15.70 -8.32
C ASN A 402 -11.79 -15.12 -8.68
N ALA A 403 -12.43 -14.38 -7.78
CA ALA A 403 -13.74 -13.78 -8.00
C ALA A 403 -13.71 -12.65 -9.07
N MET A 404 -12.58 -11.95 -9.22
CA MET A 404 -12.38 -10.98 -10.31
C MET A 404 -12.11 -11.68 -11.66
N GLU A 405 -11.37 -12.80 -11.66
CA GLU A 405 -11.07 -13.59 -12.87
C GLU A 405 -12.27 -14.40 -13.36
N ASN A 406 -13.13 -14.88 -12.46
CA ASN A 406 -14.40 -15.57 -12.76
C ASN A 406 -15.57 -14.62 -13.09
N GLU A 407 -15.35 -13.30 -13.10
CA GLU A 407 -16.36 -12.26 -13.33
C GLU A 407 -17.52 -12.21 -12.28
N GLU A 408 -17.29 -12.77 -11.09
CA GLU A 408 -18.18 -12.65 -9.93
C GLU A 408 -18.14 -11.23 -9.33
N LEU A 409 -16.95 -10.60 -9.37
CA LEU A 409 -16.70 -9.20 -9.03
C LEU A 409 -16.53 -8.36 -10.30
N GLU A 410 -17.62 -7.74 -10.75
CA GLU A 410 -17.60 -6.80 -11.86
C GLU A 410 -16.96 -5.47 -11.47
N GLN A 411 -16.34 -4.81 -12.45
CA GLN A 411 -15.79 -3.46 -12.34
C GLN A 411 -16.92 -2.41 -12.43
N ILE A 412 -16.91 -1.42 -11.51
CA ILE A 412 -17.73 -0.20 -11.62
C ILE A 412 -16.83 1.03 -11.77
N CYS A 413 -17.18 1.89 -12.73
CA CYS A 413 -16.50 3.15 -12.99
C CYS A 413 -17.49 4.32 -12.90
N VAL A 414 -17.14 5.33 -12.11
CA VAL A 414 -17.88 6.59 -12.03
C VAL A 414 -16.93 7.74 -12.32
N ARG A 415 -17.13 8.40 -13.46
CA ARG A 415 -16.39 9.61 -13.84
C ARG A 415 -16.81 10.78 -12.97
N PHE A 416 -15.84 11.55 -12.49
CA PHE A 416 -16.07 12.83 -11.82
C PHE A 416 -15.81 14.00 -12.78
N VAL A 417 -16.68 15.01 -12.73
CA VAL A 417 -16.53 16.28 -13.47
C VAL A 417 -16.84 17.45 -12.52
N GLY A 418 -15.80 18.04 -11.93
CA GLY A 418 -15.92 19.10 -10.92
C GLY A 418 -15.56 20.52 -11.39
N GLU A 419 -14.95 20.67 -12.56
CA GLU A 419 -14.45 21.97 -13.05
C GLU A 419 -15.55 23.04 -13.27
N PRO A 420 -16.78 22.71 -13.73
CA PRO A 420 -17.88 23.68 -13.78
C PRO A 420 -18.44 24.08 -12.41
N TYR A 421 -18.03 23.42 -11.32
CA TYR A 421 -18.65 23.53 -10.00
C TYR A 421 -17.68 24.04 -8.93
N VAL A 422 -16.57 24.68 -9.32
CA VAL A 422 -15.53 25.19 -8.40
C VAL A 422 -16.11 26.21 -7.41
N ASP A 423 -16.97 27.13 -7.85
CA ASP A 423 -17.49 28.18 -6.95
C ASP A 423 -18.58 27.67 -6.00
N SER A 424 -19.42 26.73 -6.46
CA SER A 424 -20.27 25.92 -5.57
C SER A 424 -19.42 25.15 -4.54
N SER A 425 -18.29 24.59 -4.99
CA SER A 425 -17.35 23.89 -4.10
C SER A 425 -16.74 24.81 -3.04
N ARG A 426 -16.34 26.04 -3.42
CA ARG A 426 -15.81 27.08 -2.53
C ARG A 426 -16.87 27.54 -1.53
N ALA A 427 -18.08 27.88 -2.00
CA ALA A 427 -19.18 28.35 -1.16
C ALA A 427 -19.52 27.32 -0.07
N GLU A 428 -19.64 26.05 -0.43
CA GLU A 428 -19.89 24.97 0.53
C GLU A 428 -18.71 24.77 1.51
N CYS A 429 -17.47 24.84 1.02
CA CYS A 429 -16.27 24.78 1.87
C CYS A 429 -16.31 25.87 2.96
N SER A 430 -16.64 27.10 2.59
CA SER A 430 -16.81 28.23 3.51
C SER A 430 -18.01 28.05 4.45
N ARG A 431 -19.15 27.52 3.96
CA ARG A 431 -20.35 27.25 4.76
C ARG A 431 -20.09 26.24 5.89
N MET A 432 -19.28 25.22 5.61
CA MET A 432 -18.83 24.22 6.61
C MET A 432 -17.74 24.76 7.57
N GLY A 433 -17.22 25.97 7.34
CA GLY A 433 -16.18 26.59 8.15
C GLY A 433 -14.74 26.16 7.83
N TYR A 434 -14.48 25.57 6.66
CA TYR A 434 -13.13 25.16 6.24
C TYR A 434 -12.54 26.16 5.24
N LYS A 435 -11.21 26.36 5.32
CA LYS A 435 -10.45 27.08 4.29
C LYS A 435 -10.15 26.12 3.13
N ALA A 436 -10.60 26.47 1.93
CA ALA A 436 -10.28 25.70 0.73
C ALA A 436 -8.77 25.74 0.45
N LYS A 437 -8.13 24.57 0.31
CA LYS A 437 -6.77 24.49 -0.22
C LYS A 437 -6.84 24.58 -1.74
N GLU A 438 -6.53 25.76 -2.29
CA GLU A 438 -6.48 25.96 -3.74
C GLU A 438 -5.22 25.33 -4.35
N LYS A 439 -5.41 24.52 -5.39
CA LYS A 439 -4.33 24.00 -6.22
C LYS A 439 -3.98 25.05 -7.28
N LYS A 440 -2.80 25.65 -7.16
CA LYS A 440 -2.19 26.49 -8.21
C LYS A 440 -1.88 25.68 -9.46
#